data_AF-A0AA39VL45-F1
#
_entry.id   AF-A0AA39VL45-F1
#
_cell.length_a   1.000
_cell.length_b   1.000
_cell.length_c   1.000
_cell.angle_alpha   90.00
_cell.angle_beta   90.00
_cell.angle_gamma   90.00
#
_symmetry.space_group_name_H-M   'P 1'
#
loop_
_entity.id
_entity.type
_entity.pdbx_description
1 polymer ?
#
loop_
_entity_poly.entity_id
_entity_poly.type
_entity_poly.pdbx_seq_one_letter_code
_entity_poly.pdbx_strand_id
1 'polypeptide(L)'
;MEMGNQVHCYIMKTGHVLDVMNGLLDMYIKCGSLEIARELFDIMEDPNVVSCSSLVVGYAQFGCGEKSLELFRRMKSQGVRPNDVTLLGVLSACSHVGLVEEGLQLYRNMETEYGIIPTREHCSCVVDLLACN
;
A
#
# COMPACT_ATOMS: atom_id res chain seq x y z
N MET A 1 -29.36 11.43 0.71
CA MET A 1 -29.25 9.98 1.01
C MET A 1 -29.70 9.07 -0.14
N GLU A 2 -30.53 9.51 -1.10
CA GLU A 2 -31.02 8.66 -2.20
C GLU A 2 -29.98 8.26 -3.25
N MET A 3 -29.08 9.16 -3.67
CA MET A 3 -28.05 8.80 -4.66
C MET A 3 -27.07 7.73 -4.15
N GLY A 4 -26.77 7.73 -2.85
CA GLY A 4 -25.90 6.72 -2.24
C GLY A 4 -26.47 5.31 -2.37
N ASN A 5 -27.79 5.15 -2.21
CA ASN A 5 -28.46 3.85 -2.35
C ASN A 5 -28.53 3.37 -3.80
N GLN A 6 -28.68 4.28 -4.77
CA GLN A 6 -28.72 3.91 -6.19
C GLN A 6 -27.35 3.48 -6.70
N VAL A 7 -26.29 4.19 -6.30
CA VAL A 7 -24.90 3.82 -6.60
C VAL A 7 -24.57 2.48 -5.93
N HIS A 8 -24.90 2.30 -4.65
CA HIS A 8 -24.73 1.03 -3.94
C HIS A 8 -25.45 -0.14 -4.63
N CYS A 9 -26.73 0.01 -4.99
CA CYS A 9 -27.50 -1.02 -5.70
C CYS A 9 -26.97 -1.31 -7.11
N TYR A 10 -26.45 -0.29 -7.83
CA TYR A 10 -25.87 -0.47 -9.16
C TYR A 10 -24.56 -1.24 -9.08
N ILE A 11 -23.67 -0.88 -8.16
CA ILE A 11 -22.37 -1.52 -7.98
C ILE A 11 -22.51 -2.99 -7.54
N MET A 12 -23.45 -3.27 -6.64
CA MET A 12 -23.80 -4.63 -6.24
C MET A 12 -24.33 -5.48 -7.42
N LYS A 13 -24.98 -4.84 -8.41
CA LYS A 13 -25.51 -5.51 -9.60
C LYS A 13 -24.49 -5.66 -10.74
N THR A 14 -23.48 -4.81 -10.82
CA THR A 14 -22.51 -4.79 -11.93
C THR A 14 -21.19 -5.50 -11.64
N GLY A 15 -20.96 -5.96 -10.40
CA GLY A 15 -19.74 -6.72 -10.05
C GLY A 15 -18.47 -5.86 -9.88
N HIS A 16 -18.61 -4.54 -9.75
CA HIS A 16 -17.49 -3.59 -9.60
C HIS A 16 -17.31 -3.07 -8.16
N VAL A 17 -17.76 -3.84 -7.17
CA VAL A 17 -17.69 -3.45 -5.74
C VAL A 17 -16.26 -3.12 -5.34
N LEU A 18 -15.30 -3.96 -5.72
CA LEU A 18 -13.89 -3.78 -5.37
C LEU A 18 -13.29 -2.51 -6.00
N ASP A 19 -13.62 -2.20 -7.26
CA ASP A 19 -13.13 -1.00 -7.94
C ASP A 19 -13.59 0.28 -7.24
N VAL A 20 -14.85 0.30 -6.79
CA VAL A 20 -15.39 1.44 -6.05
C VAL A 20 -14.78 1.55 -4.67
N MET A 21 -14.64 0.43 -3.96
CA MET A 21 -13.97 0.43 -2.66
C MET A 21 -12.50 0.87 -2.79
N ASN A 22 -11.80 0.51 -3.86
CA ASN A 22 -10.45 1.00 -4.16
C ASN A 22 -10.42 2.51 -4.44
N GLY A 23 -11.39 3.04 -5.19
CA GLY A 23 -11.52 4.47 -5.43
C GLY A 23 -11.80 5.27 -4.15
N LEU A 24 -12.68 4.75 -3.28
CA LEU A 24 -12.96 5.36 -1.97
C LEU A 24 -11.75 5.28 -1.04
N LEU A 25 -11.04 4.15 -1.03
CA LEU A 25 -9.82 3.95 -0.25
C LEU A 25 -8.75 4.98 -0.64
N ASP A 26 -8.47 5.12 -1.93
CA ASP A 26 -7.54 6.12 -2.46
C ASP A 26 -7.96 7.56 -2.11
N MET A 27 -9.26 7.86 -2.19
CA MET A 27 -9.80 9.18 -1.80
C MET A 27 -9.55 9.48 -0.32
N TYR A 28 -9.89 8.56 0.59
CA TYR A 28 -9.67 8.75 2.03
C TYR A 28 -8.19 8.93 2.37
N ILE A 29 -7.30 8.17 1.73
CA ILE A 29 -5.85 8.30 1.89
C ILE A 29 -5.38 9.69 1.44
N LYS A 30 -5.79 10.16 0.26
CA LYS A 30 -5.43 11.49 -0.25
C LYS A 30 -5.96 12.64 0.62
N CYS A 31 -7.06 12.42 1.32
CA CYS A 31 -7.60 13.35 2.32
C CYS A 31 -6.91 13.25 3.70
N GLY A 32 -5.92 12.36 3.87
CA GLY A 32 -5.25 12.13 5.14
C GLY A 32 -6.11 11.42 6.19
N SER A 33 -7.27 10.90 5.80
CA SER A 33 -8.21 10.19 6.67
C SER A 33 -7.84 8.70 6.76
N LEU A 34 -6.65 8.40 7.28
CA LEU A 34 -6.07 7.05 7.27
C LEU A 34 -6.85 6.04 8.12
N GLU A 35 -7.49 6.49 9.18
CA GLU A 35 -8.34 5.67 10.04
C GLU A 35 -9.55 5.16 9.26
N ILE A 36 -10.23 6.05 8.54
CA ILE A 36 -11.39 5.70 7.70
C ILE A 36 -10.95 4.82 6.52
N ALA A 37 -9.81 5.14 5.90
CA ALA A 37 -9.23 4.29 4.86
C ALA A 37 -8.97 2.87 5.39
N ARG A 38 -8.47 2.74 6.63
CA ARG A 38 -8.21 1.45 7.24
C ARG A 38 -9.51 0.69 7.56
N GLU A 39 -10.51 1.36 8.12
CA GLU A 39 -11.82 0.77 8.38
C GLU A 39 -12.46 0.25 7.09
N LEU A 40 -12.41 1.03 6.01
CA LEU A 40 -12.89 0.61 4.69
C LEU A 40 -12.12 -0.61 4.16
N PHE A 41 -10.81 -0.64 4.34
CA PHE A 41 -9.97 -1.76 3.95
C PHE A 41 -10.30 -3.04 4.74
N ASP A 42 -10.55 -2.92 6.05
CA ASP A 42 -10.83 -4.08 6.90
C ASP A 42 -12.21 -4.72 6.63
N ILE A 43 -13.16 -3.98 6.04
CA ILE A 43 -14.46 -4.52 5.60
C ILE A 43 -14.44 -5.10 4.18
N MET A 44 -13.34 -4.99 3.44
CA MET A 44 -13.21 -5.65 2.13
C MET A 44 -13.11 -7.17 2.32
N GLU A 45 -13.94 -7.95 1.63
CA GLU A 45 -13.89 -9.41 1.71
C GLU A 45 -12.61 -10.00 1.07
N ASP A 46 -12.17 -9.42 -0.05
CA ASP A 46 -10.99 -9.88 -0.81
C ASP A 46 -10.18 -8.68 -1.33
N PRO A 47 -9.45 -7.96 -0.45
CA PRO A 47 -8.60 -6.85 -0.87
C PRO A 47 -7.48 -7.36 -1.77
N ASN A 48 -7.38 -6.78 -2.97
CA ASN A 48 -6.39 -7.18 -3.95
C ASN A 48 -5.10 -6.36 -3.83
N VAL A 49 -4.14 -6.62 -4.72
CA VAL A 49 -2.86 -5.89 -4.76
C VAL A 49 -3.05 -4.37 -4.85
N VAL A 50 -4.10 -3.87 -5.50
CA VAL A 50 -4.36 -2.43 -5.61
C VAL A 50 -4.76 -1.88 -4.24
N SER A 51 -5.75 -2.49 -3.58
CA SER A 51 -6.21 -2.07 -2.24
C SER A 51 -5.05 -2.01 -1.24
N CYS A 52 -4.26 -3.08 -1.21
CA CYS A 52 -3.14 -3.18 -0.27
C CYS A 52 -2.01 -2.19 -0.60
N SER A 53 -1.66 -2.04 -1.89
CA SER A 53 -0.61 -1.10 -2.32
C SER A 53 -0.98 0.34 -1.99
N SER A 54 -2.24 0.73 -2.23
CA SER A 54 -2.73 2.07 -1.89
C SER A 54 -2.53 2.37 -0.41
N LEU A 55 -2.93 1.46 0.48
CA LEU A 55 -2.83 1.67 1.91
C LEU A 55 -1.38 1.59 2.44
N VAL A 56 -0.53 0.72 1.87
CA VAL A 56 0.93 0.69 2.14
C VAL A 56 1.58 2.03 1.82
N VAL A 57 1.29 2.59 0.64
CA VAL A 57 1.82 3.89 0.20
C VAL A 57 1.24 5.02 1.05
N GLY A 58 -0.06 4.98 1.35
CA GLY A 58 -0.70 5.95 2.24
C GLY A 58 -0.03 5.99 3.61
N TYR A 59 0.20 4.84 4.24
CA TYR A 59 0.93 4.81 5.50
C TYR A 59 2.36 5.36 5.38
N ALA A 60 3.09 5.05 4.31
CA ALA A 60 4.44 5.59 4.10
C ALA A 60 4.44 7.12 3.96
N GLN A 61 3.51 7.68 3.19
CA GLN A 61 3.40 9.12 2.91
C GLN A 61 3.07 9.95 4.15
N PHE A 62 2.30 9.40 5.08
CA PHE A 62 1.87 10.07 6.30
C PHE A 62 2.70 9.66 7.53
N GLY A 63 3.93 9.17 7.32
CA GLY A 63 4.88 8.87 8.40
C GLY A 63 4.50 7.66 9.27
N CYS A 64 3.53 6.85 8.86
CA CYS A 64 3.11 5.64 9.56
C CYS A 64 3.91 4.42 9.08
N GLY A 65 5.25 4.52 9.04
CA GLY A 65 6.11 3.51 8.41
C GLY A 65 5.94 2.09 8.98
N GLU A 66 5.82 1.96 10.30
CA GLU A 66 5.57 0.66 10.95
C GLU A 66 4.26 -0.01 10.46
N LYS A 67 3.18 0.77 10.30
CA LYS A 67 1.91 0.25 9.76
C LYS A 67 2.04 -0.16 8.30
N SER A 68 2.85 0.55 7.53
CA SER A 68 3.18 0.19 6.13
C SER A 68 3.87 -1.17 6.07
N LEU A 69 4.88 -1.41 6.92
CA LEU A 69 5.56 -2.70 7.00
C LEU A 69 4.67 -3.82 7.53
N GLU A 70 3.82 -3.55 8.54
CA GLU A 70 2.85 -4.51 9.04
C GLU A 70 1.91 -4.99 7.93
N LEU A 71 1.35 -4.04 7.17
CA LEU A 71 0.46 -4.36 6.06
C LEU A 71 1.20 -5.12 4.94
N PHE A 72 2.45 -4.75 4.63
CA PHE A 72 3.27 -5.49 3.68
C PHE A 72 3.53 -6.95 4.12
N ARG A 73 3.85 -7.17 5.39
CA ARG A 73 4.01 -8.53 5.95
C ARG A 73 2.69 -9.33 5.85
N ARG A 74 1.55 -8.68 6.11
CA ARG A 74 0.22 -9.27 5.94
C ARG A 74 -0.07 -9.63 4.48
N MET A 75 0.27 -8.77 3.51
CA MET A 75 0.14 -9.10 2.08
C MET A 75 0.89 -10.40 1.75
N LYS A 76 2.15 -10.50 2.20
CA LYS A 76 2.97 -11.70 1.98
C LYS A 76 2.37 -12.95 2.60
N SER A 77 1.89 -12.88 3.85
CA SER A 77 1.30 -14.04 4.54
C SER A 77 -0.02 -14.50 3.92
N GLN A 78 -0.76 -13.60 3.28
CA GLN A 78 -1.99 -13.89 2.55
C GLN A 78 -1.75 -14.30 1.09
N GLY A 79 -0.50 -14.36 0.63
CA GLY A 79 -0.16 -14.70 -0.75
C GLY A 79 -0.48 -13.61 -1.78
N VAL A 80 -0.81 -12.39 -1.34
CA VAL A 80 -1.00 -11.23 -2.23
C VAL A 80 0.37 -10.74 -2.67
N ARG A 81 0.72 -10.98 -3.93
CA ARG A 81 2.02 -10.62 -4.48
C ARG A 81 2.19 -9.09 -4.53
N PRO A 82 3.20 -8.51 -3.84
CA PRO A 82 3.52 -7.10 -3.94
C PRO A 82 3.89 -6.72 -5.38
N ASN A 83 3.55 -5.49 -5.78
CA ASN A 83 3.97 -4.91 -7.06
C ASN A 83 5.03 -3.81 -6.85
N ASP A 84 5.50 -3.23 -7.94
CA ASP A 84 6.50 -2.15 -7.95
C ASP A 84 6.14 -1.00 -6.99
N VAL A 85 4.88 -0.55 -7.05
CA VAL A 85 4.36 0.51 -6.18
C VAL A 85 4.36 0.11 -4.71
N THR A 86 4.02 -1.15 -4.40
CA THR A 86 4.11 -1.67 -3.03
C THR A 86 5.55 -1.59 -2.53
N LEU A 87 6.52 -2.08 -3.31
CA LEU A 87 7.92 -2.17 -2.89
C LEU A 87 8.53 -0.78 -2.70
N LEU A 88 8.24 0.16 -3.61
CA LEU A 88 8.65 1.56 -3.46
C LEU A 88 8.07 2.19 -2.18
N GLY A 89 6.79 1.97 -1.91
CA GLY A 89 6.12 2.46 -0.70
C GLY A 89 6.76 1.95 0.59
N VAL A 90 7.06 0.65 0.65
CA VAL A 90 7.73 0.04 1.82
C VAL A 90 9.16 0.54 1.96
N LEU A 91 9.90 0.67 0.87
CA LEU A 91 11.28 1.17 0.90
C LEU A 91 11.34 2.63 1.37
N SER A 92 10.39 3.47 0.94
CA SER A 92 10.20 4.82 1.45
C SER A 92 9.77 4.84 2.92
N ALA A 93 8.92 3.91 3.36
CA ALA A 93 8.60 3.78 4.78
C ALA A 93 9.86 3.45 5.59
N CYS A 94 10.67 2.48 5.15
CA CYS A 94 11.93 2.13 5.80
C CYS A 94 12.87 3.32 5.91
N SER A 95 13.02 4.14 4.86
CA SER A 95 13.88 5.33 4.90
C SER A 95 13.39 6.35 5.92
N HIS A 96 12.08 6.58 6.02
CA HIS A 96 11.50 7.52 6.97
C HIS A 96 11.60 7.08 8.44
N VAL A 97 11.52 5.77 8.73
CA VAL A 97 11.56 5.24 10.10
C VAL A 97 12.94 4.67 10.51
N GLY A 98 13.94 4.71 9.62
CA GLY A 98 15.30 4.27 9.92
C GLY A 98 15.50 2.74 9.95
N LEU A 99 14.64 1.98 9.26
CA LEU A 99 14.71 0.51 9.20
C LEU A 99 15.69 0.06 8.09
N VAL A 100 16.99 0.24 8.35
CA VAL A 100 18.07 0.02 7.38
C VAL A 100 18.12 -1.41 6.88
N GLU A 101 18.11 -2.38 7.79
CA GLU A 101 18.30 -3.78 7.42
C GLU A 101 17.10 -4.28 6.60
N GLU A 102 15.87 -3.95 7.02
CA GLU A 102 14.65 -4.29 6.30
C GLU A 102 14.60 -3.65 4.91
N GLY A 103 14.94 -2.36 4.80
CA GLY A 103 14.96 -1.66 3.52
C GLY A 103 16.00 -2.22 2.55
N LEU A 104 17.22 -2.51 3.03
CA LEU A 104 18.26 -3.12 2.20
C LEU A 104 17.93 -4.56 1.80
N GLN A 105 17.36 -5.34 2.71
CA GLN A 105 16.92 -6.71 2.41
C GLN A 105 15.81 -6.68 1.34
N LEU A 106 14.83 -5.80 1.48
CA LEU A 106 13.78 -5.62 0.48
C LEU A 106 14.37 -5.29 -0.88
N TYR A 107 15.26 -4.30 -0.94
CA TYR A 107 15.90 -3.86 -2.18
C TYR A 107 16.70 -4.99 -2.88
N ARG A 108 17.48 -5.77 -2.12
CA ARG A 108 18.24 -6.92 -2.65
C ARG A 108 17.33 -8.03 -3.19
N ASN A 109 16.16 -8.19 -2.59
CA ASN A 109 15.21 -9.24 -2.97
C ASN A 109 14.25 -8.82 -4.10
N MET A 110 14.23 -7.53 -4.51
CA MET A 110 13.28 -7.03 -5.52
C MET A 110 13.28 -7.87 -6.80
N GLU A 111 14.44 -8.11 -7.39
CA GLU A 111 14.55 -8.85 -8.65
C GLU A 111 14.41 -10.37 -8.41
N THR A 112 15.02 -10.90 -7.36
CA THR A 112 15.13 -12.34 -7.11
C THR A 112 13.86 -12.96 -6.54
N GLU A 113 13.16 -12.27 -5.64
CA GLU A 113 11.93 -12.75 -4.97
C GLU A 113 10.68 -12.24 -5.67
N TYR A 114 10.70 -11.01 -6.20
CA TYR A 114 9.51 -10.37 -6.77
C TYR A 114 9.58 -10.17 -8.29
N GLY A 115 10.72 -10.40 -8.95
CA GLY A 115 10.88 -10.18 -10.39
C GLY A 115 10.74 -8.71 -10.81
N ILE A 116 10.99 -7.78 -9.88
CA ILE A 116 10.89 -6.34 -10.10
C ILE A 116 12.31 -5.77 -10.14
N ILE A 117 12.68 -5.18 -11.28
CA ILE A 117 13.99 -4.56 -11.46
C ILE A 117 13.97 -3.20 -10.75
N PRO A 118 14.89 -2.91 -9.82
CA PRO A 118 14.92 -1.62 -9.13
C PRO A 118 15.04 -0.44 -10.09
N THR A 119 14.19 0.57 -9.90
CA THR A 119 14.20 1.83 -10.66
C THR A 119 15.00 2.92 -9.95
N ARG A 120 15.11 4.10 -10.58
CA ARG A 120 15.77 5.27 -9.97
C ARG A 120 15.09 5.71 -8.66
N GLU A 121 13.77 5.60 -8.60
CA GLU A 121 12.96 5.92 -7.42
C GLU A 121 13.35 5.01 -6.25
N HIS A 122 13.50 3.70 -6.51
CA HIS A 122 13.97 2.75 -5.51
C HIS A 122 15.38 3.08 -5.03
N CYS A 123 16.31 3.38 -5.94
CA CYS A 123 17.66 3.81 -5.58
C CYS A 123 17.67 5.06 -4.70
N SER A 124 16.78 6.03 -4.97
CA SER A 124 16.65 7.24 -4.16
C SER A 124 16.30 6.88 -2.72
N CYS A 125 15.31 6.02 -2.50
CA CYS A 125 14.93 5.59 -1.16
C CYS A 125 16.07 4.88 -0.42
N VAL A 126 16.92 4.11 -1.10
CA VAL A 126 18.12 3.49 -0.49
C VAL A 126 19.15 4.54 -0.08
N VAL A 127 19.37 5.56 -0.92
CA VAL A 127 20.28 6.66 -0.57
C VAL A 127 19.76 7.41 0.66
N ASP A 128 18.47 7.72 0.69
CA ASP A 128 17.83 8.40 1.82
C ASP A 128 17.92 7.54 3.10
N LEU A 129 17.67 6.23 2.98
CA LEU A 129 17.78 5.27 4.08
C LEU A 129 19.18 5.24 4.72
N LEU A 130 20.23 5.36 3.91
CA LEU A 130 21.62 5.37 4.38
C LEU A 130 22.07 6.75 4.88
N ALA A 131 21.45 7.82 4.39
CA ALA A 131 21.78 9.19 4.78
C ALA A 131 21.19 9.61 6.13
N CYS A 132 20.10 8.95 6.58
CA CYS A 132 19.42 9.25 7.84
C CYS A 132 19.95 8.47 9.06
N ASN A 133 21.11 7.80 8.96
CA ASN A 133 21.76 7.06 10.06
C ASN A 133 23.12 7.64 10.46
#